data_AF-A0A6B0Y1V8-F1
#
_entry.id   AF-A0A6B0Y1V8-F1
#
_cell.length_a   1.000
_cell.length_b   1.000
_cell.length_c   1.000
_cell.angle_alpha   90.00
_cell.angle_beta   90.00
_cell.angle_gamma   90.00
#
_symmetry.space_group_name_H-M   'P 1'
#
loop_
_entity.id
_entity.type
_entity.pdbx_description
1 polymer ?
#
loop_
_entity_poly.entity_id
_entity_poly.type
_entity_poly.pdbx_seq_one_letter_code
_entity_poly.pdbx_strand_id
1 'polypeptide(L)'
;MNFFIVKQLPVLPPEAYLKERSTGRPYVHLIVPRVLELTYTSEEMAGFAADLGFDGPPFHWDDQRRHCLRCELDAIFAQMYGLARADLEWILDAEPPSSSFPSLKQNEMQAFGEYRTQRYVLQAFDTLERGQVPDLSG
;
A
#
# COMPACT_ATOMS: atom_id res chain seq x y z
N MET A 1 -0.91 4.90 30.55
CA MET A 1 -1.79 4.68 29.38
C MET A 1 -2.18 3.21 29.38
N ASN A 2 -3.46 2.89 29.50
CA ASN A 2 -3.91 1.52 29.76
C ASN A 2 -3.84 0.69 28.45
N PHE A 3 -3.06 -0.40 28.43
CA PHE A 3 -2.81 -1.26 27.26
C PHE A 3 -4.09 -1.82 26.60
N PHE A 4 -5.24 -1.74 27.28
CA PHE A 4 -6.54 -2.17 26.79
C PHE A 4 -7.13 -1.30 25.67
N ILE A 5 -6.74 -0.01 25.55
CA ILE A 5 -7.24 0.86 24.46
C ILE A 5 -6.60 0.48 23.11
N VAL A 6 -5.33 0.07 23.13
CA VAL A 6 -4.58 -0.28 21.91
C VAL A 6 -5.10 -1.58 21.27
N LYS A 7 -5.69 -2.49 22.05
CA LYS A 7 -6.27 -3.76 21.55
C LYS A 7 -7.61 -3.59 20.81
N GLN A 8 -8.23 -2.41 20.85
CA GLN A 8 -9.50 -2.13 20.15
C GLN A 8 -9.27 -1.57 18.74
N LEU A 9 -8.04 -1.19 18.41
CA LEU A 9 -7.70 -0.75 17.06
C LEU A 9 -7.35 -1.98 16.22
N PRO A 10 -7.81 -2.07 14.96
CA PRO A 10 -7.40 -3.10 14.02
C PRO A 10 -5.94 -2.87 13.60
N VAL A 11 -5.01 -2.92 14.55
CA VAL A 11 -3.57 -2.77 14.34
C VAL A 11 -3.00 -4.17 14.19
N LEU A 12 -2.40 -4.42 13.03
CA LEU A 12 -1.69 -5.67 12.76
C LEU A 12 -0.55 -5.81 13.78
N PRO A 13 -0.48 -6.94 14.52
CA PRO A 13 0.61 -7.14 15.46
C PRO A 13 1.93 -7.36 14.68
N PRO A 14 3.11 -7.07 15.27
CA PRO A 14 4.39 -7.15 14.55
C PRO A 14 4.63 -8.52 13.87
N GLU A 15 4.16 -9.61 14.48
CA GLU A 15 4.32 -10.96 13.94
C GLU A 15 3.55 -11.16 12.62
N ALA A 16 2.52 -10.35 12.35
CA ALA A 16 1.78 -10.39 11.09
C ALA A 16 2.66 -10.01 9.88
N TYR A 17 3.65 -9.13 10.08
CA TYR A 17 4.58 -8.70 9.01
C TYR A 17 5.59 -9.79 8.64
N LEU A 18 5.81 -10.76 9.52
CA LEU A 18 6.68 -11.92 9.28
C LEU A 18 5.94 -13.08 8.59
N LYS A 19 4.62 -13.00 8.45
CA LYS A 19 3.84 -14.04 7.75
C LYS A 19 4.08 -13.96 6.26
N GLU A 20 4.03 -15.13 5.64
CA GLU A 20 3.95 -15.31 4.20
C GLU A 20 2.52 -15.72 3.87
N ARG A 21 1.97 -15.23 2.76
CA ARG A 21 0.66 -15.69 2.30
C ARG A 21 0.79 -16.30 0.92
N SER A 22 0.81 -15.48 -0.11
CA SER A 22 0.62 -15.89 -1.50
C SER A 22 1.92 -15.85 -2.30
N THR A 23 2.81 -14.89 -2.02
CA THR A 23 4.05 -14.68 -2.78
C THR A 23 5.21 -15.59 -2.36
N GLY A 24 5.04 -16.39 -1.29
CA GLY A 24 6.13 -17.16 -0.68
C GLY A 24 7.24 -16.29 -0.09
N ARG A 25 6.93 -15.02 0.23
CA ARG A 25 7.83 -14.08 0.89
C ARG A 25 7.11 -13.45 2.08
N PRO A 26 7.83 -13.08 3.16
CA PRO A 26 7.21 -12.37 4.27
C PRO A 26 6.77 -10.98 3.84
N TYR A 27 5.64 -10.49 4.39
CA TYR A 27 5.11 -9.16 4.04
C TYR A 27 6.13 -8.03 4.24
N VAL A 28 6.99 -8.11 5.25
CA VAL A 28 8.05 -7.12 5.48
C VAL A 28 8.96 -6.94 4.26
N HIS A 29 9.24 -8.01 3.50
CA HIS A 29 10.05 -7.93 2.27
C HIS A 29 9.31 -7.26 1.11
N LEU A 30 7.98 -7.17 1.16
CA LEU A 30 7.19 -6.43 0.19
C LEU A 30 7.05 -4.96 0.61
N ILE A 31 6.87 -4.71 1.91
CA ILE A 31 6.56 -3.37 2.44
C ILE A 31 7.80 -2.50 2.52
N VAL A 32 8.92 -3.01 3.06
CA VAL A 32 10.12 -2.20 3.35
C VAL A 32 10.65 -1.48 2.10
N PRO A 33 10.84 -2.13 0.93
CA PRO A 33 11.34 -1.43 -0.26
C PRO A 33 10.43 -0.29 -0.72
N ARG A 34 9.10 -0.47 -0.61
CA ARG A 34 8.11 0.53 -1.03
C ARG A 34 8.08 1.72 -0.08
N VAL A 35 8.09 1.45 1.22
CA VAL A 35 8.11 2.51 2.26
C VAL A 35 9.43 3.28 2.22
N LEU A 36 10.55 2.59 2.00
CA LEU A 36 11.86 3.21 1.82
C LEU A 36 11.83 4.24 0.69
N GLU A 37 11.39 3.85 -0.50
CA GLU A 37 11.32 4.74 -1.67
C GLU A 37 10.32 5.89 -1.47
N LEU A 38 9.19 5.62 -0.80
CA LEU A 38 8.20 6.66 -0.49
C LEU A 38 8.69 7.70 0.53
N THR A 39 9.65 7.35 1.38
CA THR A 39 10.09 8.17 2.53
C THR A 39 11.44 8.83 2.28
N TYR A 40 12.42 8.09 1.76
CA TYR A 40 13.79 8.56 1.58
C TYR A 40 13.92 9.43 0.32
N THR A 41 13.43 10.67 0.41
CA THR A 41 13.38 11.64 -0.70
C THR A 41 14.37 12.81 -0.54
N SER A 42 15.08 12.87 0.59
CA SER A 42 16.13 13.84 0.86
C SER A 42 17.22 13.25 1.78
N GLU A 43 18.41 13.85 1.75
CA GLU A 43 19.54 13.44 2.61
C GLU A 43 19.23 13.54 4.10
N GLU A 44 18.29 14.40 4.52
CA GLU A 44 17.85 14.48 5.91
C GLU A 44 17.23 13.17 6.42
N MET A 45 16.69 12.35 5.50
CA MET A 45 16.12 11.03 5.80
C MET A 45 17.15 9.89 5.69
N ALA A 46 18.44 10.18 5.49
CA ALA A 46 19.49 9.16 5.39
C ALA A 46 19.56 8.25 6.62
N GLY A 47 19.30 8.79 7.83
CA GLY A 47 19.23 7.97 9.05
C GLY A 47 18.14 6.89 8.99
N PHE A 48 16.97 7.24 8.47
CA PHE A 48 15.87 6.28 8.27
C PHE A 48 16.22 5.22 7.23
N ALA A 49 16.90 5.61 6.14
CA ALA A 49 17.35 4.68 5.12
C ALA A 49 18.41 3.71 5.68
N ALA A 50 19.37 4.21 6.46
CA ALA A 50 20.40 3.41 7.12
C ALA A 50 19.81 2.41 8.12
N ASP A 51 18.79 2.80 8.90
CA ASP A 51 18.07 1.89 9.82
C ASP A 51 17.39 0.72 9.07
N LEU A 52 17.04 0.92 7.78
CA LEU A 52 16.51 -0.11 6.89
C LEU A 52 17.61 -0.85 6.09
N GLY A 53 18.88 -0.53 6.32
CA GLY A 53 20.03 -1.13 5.65
C GLY A 53 20.27 -0.61 4.22
N PHE A 54 19.81 0.61 3.91
CA PHE A 54 20.00 1.24 2.60
C PHE A 54 21.02 2.38 2.66
N ASP A 55 22.12 2.23 1.94
CA ASP A 55 23.23 3.19 1.89
C ASP A 55 23.29 4.00 0.56
N GLY A 56 22.23 3.94 -0.25
CA GLY A 56 22.15 4.64 -1.54
C GLY A 56 21.80 6.12 -1.42
N PRO A 57 21.79 6.87 -2.54
CA PRO A 57 21.30 8.23 -2.57
C PRO A 57 19.77 8.27 -2.36
N PRO A 58 19.20 9.43 -1.96
CA PRO A 58 17.76 9.61 -1.88
C PRO A 58 17.07 9.34 -3.21
N PHE A 59 15.83 8.85 -3.13
CA PHE A 59 14.99 8.62 -4.30
C PHE A 59 14.45 9.95 -4.84
N HIS A 60 14.43 10.08 -6.17
CA HIS A 60 13.85 11.24 -6.82
C HIS A 60 12.33 11.27 -6.62
N TRP A 61 11.77 12.47 -6.52
CA TRP A 61 10.32 12.62 -6.44
C TRP A 61 9.68 12.36 -7.82
N ASP A 62 8.88 11.30 -7.90
CA ASP A 62 8.08 10.94 -9.07
C ASP A 62 6.64 10.61 -8.62
N ASP A 63 5.68 11.47 -8.97
CA ASP A 63 4.28 11.32 -8.54
C ASP A 63 3.64 10.02 -9.05
N GLN A 64 3.98 9.61 -10.26
CA GLN A 64 3.42 8.40 -10.87
C GLN A 64 3.96 7.14 -10.18
N ARG A 65 5.27 7.07 -9.97
CA ARG A 65 5.91 5.97 -9.23
C ARG A 65 5.40 5.91 -7.79
N ARG A 66 5.28 7.05 -7.11
CA ARG A 66 4.74 7.13 -5.74
C ARG A 66 3.30 6.66 -5.67
N HIS A 67 2.47 7.01 -6.66
CA HIS A 67 1.10 6.52 -6.75
C HIS A 67 1.04 4.99 -6.92
N CYS A 68 1.88 4.42 -7.80
CA CYS A 68 2.01 2.97 -7.95
C CYS A 68 2.40 2.28 -6.63
N LEU A 69 3.46 2.76 -5.95
CA LEU A 69 3.93 2.20 -4.68
C LEU A 69 2.86 2.23 -3.58
N ARG A 70 2.08 3.32 -3.51
CA ARG A 70 0.96 3.45 -2.57
C ARG A 70 -0.14 2.44 -2.87
N CYS A 71 -0.52 2.31 -4.14
CA CYS A 71 -1.54 1.33 -4.54
C CYS A 71 -1.12 -0.12 -4.25
N GLU A 72 0.18 -0.43 -4.43
CA GLU A 72 0.72 -1.74 -4.05
C GLU A 72 0.70 -1.95 -2.54
N LEU A 73 1.02 -0.93 -1.74
CA LEU A 73 0.91 -1.00 -0.28
C LEU A 73 -0.54 -1.21 0.16
N ASP A 74 -1.50 -0.49 -0.41
CA ASP A 74 -2.93 -0.67 -0.10
C ASP A 74 -3.39 -2.10 -0.39
N ALA A 75 -2.95 -2.68 -1.51
CA ALA A 75 -3.23 -4.08 -1.84
C ALA A 75 -2.56 -5.07 -0.86
N ILE A 76 -1.31 -4.82 -0.46
CA ILE A 76 -0.60 -5.64 0.54
C ILE A 76 -1.35 -5.59 1.88
N PHE A 77 -1.73 -4.40 2.34
CA PHE A 77 -2.47 -4.26 3.60
C PHE A 77 -3.86 -4.90 3.52
N ALA A 78 -4.58 -4.74 2.41
CA ALA A 78 -5.85 -5.43 2.20
C ALA A 78 -5.69 -6.96 2.35
N GLN A 79 -4.61 -7.52 1.81
CA GLN A 79 -4.30 -8.93 1.95
C GLN A 79 -3.93 -9.32 3.40
N MET A 80 -3.17 -8.48 4.11
CA MET A 80 -2.83 -8.68 5.52
C MET A 80 -4.04 -8.60 6.45
N TYR A 81 -5.00 -7.72 6.14
CA TYR A 81 -6.28 -7.61 6.85
C TYR A 81 -7.27 -8.72 6.48
N GLY A 82 -6.94 -9.56 5.49
CA GLY A 82 -7.78 -10.67 5.08
C GLY A 82 -9.02 -10.26 4.28
N LEU A 83 -9.00 -9.10 3.63
CA LEU A 83 -10.10 -8.64 2.78
C LEU A 83 -10.27 -9.57 1.57
N ALA A 84 -11.52 -9.80 1.17
CA ALA A 84 -11.80 -10.36 -0.15
C ALA A 84 -11.70 -9.25 -1.22
N ARG A 85 -11.47 -9.65 -2.48
CA ARG A 85 -11.41 -8.72 -3.61
C ARG A 85 -12.65 -7.83 -3.71
N ALA A 86 -13.84 -8.42 -3.52
CA ALA A 86 -15.11 -7.68 -3.56
C ALA A 86 -15.25 -6.67 -2.41
N ASP A 87 -14.75 -6.99 -1.21
CA ASP A 87 -14.75 -6.06 -0.08
C ASP A 87 -13.81 -4.89 -0.34
N LEU A 88 -12.63 -5.16 -0.89
CA LEU A 88 -11.67 -4.12 -1.28
C LEU A 88 -12.26 -3.21 -2.37
N GLU A 89 -12.89 -3.78 -3.39
CA GLU A 89 -13.57 -3.02 -4.45
C GLU A 89 -14.69 -2.14 -3.87
N TRP A 90 -15.48 -2.68 -2.93
CA TRP A 90 -16.50 -1.92 -2.22
C TRP A 90 -15.89 -0.78 -1.40
N ILE A 91 -14.79 -1.00 -0.67
CA ILE A 91 -14.13 0.05 0.12
C ILE A 91 -13.65 1.20 -0.78
N LEU A 92 -13.10 0.86 -1.93
CA LEU A 92 -12.55 1.84 -2.87
C LEU A 92 -13.63 2.67 -3.54
N ASP A 93 -14.77 2.05 -3.90
CA ASP A 93 -15.79 2.67 -4.76
C ASP A 93 -17.25 2.31 -4.43
N ALA A 94 -17.61 2.30 -3.15
CA ALA A 94 -19.01 2.17 -2.76
C ALA A 94 -19.85 3.36 -3.23
N GLU A 95 -21.12 3.08 -3.57
CA GLU A 95 -22.09 4.12 -3.86
C GLU A 95 -22.48 4.92 -2.60
N PRO A 96 -22.88 6.20 -2.74
CA PRO A 96 -23.40 7.00 -1.63
C PRO A 96 -24.58 6.30 -0.93
N PRO A 97 -24.70 6.40 0.41
CA PRO A 97 -23.93 7.25 1.32
C PRO A 97 -22.60 6.63 1.83
N SER A 98 -22.22 5.45 1.34
CA SER A 98 -21.09 4.67 1.86
C SER A 98 -19.76 4.91 1.13
N SER A 99 -19.73 5.87 0.19
CA SER A 99 -18.51 6.21 -0.56
C SER A 99 -17.39 6.71 0.35
N SER A 100 -16.23 6.04 0.29
CA SER A 100 -15.08 6.34 1.16
C SER A 100 -14.16 7.42 0.58
N PHE A 101 -14.04 7.51 -0.74
CA PHE A 101 -13.09 8.41 -1.43
C PHE A 101 -13.71 9.24 -2.58
N PRO A 102 -14.89 9.88 -2.39
CA PRO A 102 -15.60 10.56 -3.48
C PRO A 102 -14.80 11.69 -4.12
N SER A 103 -14.08 12.50 -3.33
CA SER A 103 -13.25 13.60 -3.85
C SER A 103 -12.05 13.10 -4.64
N LEU A 104 -11.41 12.01 -4.19
CA LEU A 104 -10.29 11.39 -4.92
C LEU A 104 -10.77 10.87 -6.28
N LYS A 105 -11.87 10.10 -6.28
CA LYS A 105 -12.48 9.59 -7.52
C LYS A 105 -12.84 10.73 -8.47
N GLN A 106 -13.48 11.79 -7.98
CA GLN A 106 -13.83 12.94 -8.82
C GLN A 106 -12.59 13.61 -9.45
N ASN A 107 -11.54 13.82 -8.67
CA ASN A 107 -10.29 14.41 -9.15
C ASN A 107 -9.59 13.53 -10.20
N GLU A 108 -9.52 12.21 -9.96
CA GLU A 108 -8.91 11.28 -10.92
C GLU A 108 -9.72 11.15 -12.20
N MET A 109 -11.06 11.12 -12.11
CA MET A 109 -11.94 11.14 -13.28
C MET A 109 -11.74 12.41 -14.12
N GLN A 110 -11.53 13.56 -13.48
CA GLN A 110 -11.25 14.82 -14.20
C GLN A 110 -9.86 14.83 -14.83
N ALA A 111 -8.84 14.33 -14.14
CA ALA A 111 -7.45 14.39 -14.59
C ALA A 111 -7.10 13.30 -15.61
N PHE A 112 -7.69 12.12 -15.49
CA PHE A 112 -7.27 10.91 -16.23
C PHE A 112 -8.40 10.20 -16.96
N GLY A 113 -9.67 10.59 -16.74
CA GLY A 113 -10.83 9.91 -17.34
C GLY A 113 -11.15 8.54 -16.74
N GLU A 114 -10.42 8.11 -15.71
CA GLU A 114 -10.63 6.84 -15.00
C GLU A 114 -10.31 6.97 -13.50
N TYR A 115 -10.86 6.09 -12.67
CA TYR A 115 -10.51 5.97 -11.26
C TYR A 115 -9.26 5.09 -11.10
N ARG A 116 -8.09 5.68 -11.36
CA ARG A 116 -6.78 4.98 -11.43
C ARG A 116 -6.43 4.26 -10.14
N THR A 117 -6.69 4.89 -8.98
CA THR A 117 -6.43 4.30 -7.67
C THR A 117 -7.14 2.94 -7.55
N GLN A 118 -8.45 2.89 -7.85
CA GLN A 118 -9.20 1.64 -7.78
C GLN A 118 -8.62 0.58 -8.72
N ARG A 119 -8.35 0.96 -9.98
CA ARG A 119 -7.80 0.03 -10.97
C ARG A 119 -6.46 -0.54 -10.52
N TYR A 120 -5.54 0.31 -10.05
CA TYR A 120 -4.20 -0.10 -9.64
C TYR A 120 -4.17 -0.90 -8.35
N VAL A 121 -4.95 -0.52 -7.34
CA VAL A 121 -5.06 -1.29 -6.09
C VAL A 121 -5.62 -2.68 -6.37
N LEU A 122 -6.70 -2.80 -7.17
CA LEU A 122 -7.28 -4.09 -7.53
C LEU A 122 -6.33 -4.92 -8.41
N GLN A 123 -5.61 -4.29 -9.35
CA GLN A 123 -4.61 -4.97 -10.17
C GLN A 123 -3.46 -5.53 -9.31
N ALA A 124 -2.95 -4.76 -8.35
CA ALA A 124 -1.91 -5.21 -7.42
C ALA A 124 -2.43 -6.34 -6.52
N PHE A 125 -3.67 -6.22 -6.03
CA PHE A 125 -4.31 -7.25 -5.22
C PHE A 125 -4.47 -8.57 -5.99
N ASP A 126 -4.99 -8.52 -7.22
CA ASP A 126 -5.12 -9.69 -8.09
C ASP A 126 -3.75 -10.34 -8.40
N THR A 127 -2.69 -9.53 -8.48
CA THR A 127 -1.32 -10.03 -8.68
C THR A 127 -0.79 -10.74 -7.44
N LEU A 128 -1.03 -10.18 -6.25
CA LEU A 128 -0.72 -10.83 -4.98
C LEU A 128 -1.49 -12.14 -4.84
N GLU A 129 -2.78 -12.19 -5.14
CA GLU A 129 -3.58 -13.43 -5.05
C GLU A 129 -3.11 -14.52 -6.03
N ARG A 130 -2.46 -14.15 -7.14
CA ARG A 130 -1.75 -15.09 -8.04
C ARG A 130 -0.38 -15.55 -7.53
N GLY A 131 0.03 -15.08 -6.35
CA GLY A 131 1.33 -15.38 -5.74
C GLY A 131 2.50 -14.64 -6.36
N GLN A 132 2.25 -13.50 -7.02
CA GLN A 132 3.27 -12.67 -7.64
C GLN A 132 3.46 -11.38 -6.84
N VAL A 133 4.68 -10.85 -6.83
CA VAL A 133 4.94 -9.52 -6.26
C VAL A 133 4.45 -8.49 -7.27
N PRO A 134 3.53 -7.58 -6.89
CA PRO A 134 3.07 -6.55 -7.82
C PRO A 134 4.21 -5.60 -8.15
N ASP A 135 4.25 -5.18 -9.41
CA ASP A 135 5.10 -4.10 -9.91
C ASP A 135 4.25 -3.34 -10.94
N LEU A 136 3.61 -2.27 -10.48
CA LEU A 136 2.73 -1.43 -11.29
C LEU A 136 3.49 -0.39 -12.12
N SER A 137 4.82 -0.35 -11.96
CA SER A 137 5.73 0.62 -12.58
C SER A 137 6.47 0.08 -13.80
N GLY A 138 6.02 -1.07 -14.33
CA GLY A 138 6.66 -1.79 -15.44
C GLY A 138 7.16 -0.95 -16.60
#